data_AF-A0A396FGJ3-F1
#
_entry.id   AF-A0A396FGJ3-F1
#
_cell.length_a   1.000
_cell.length_b   1.000
_cell.length_c   1.000
_cell.angle_alpha   90.00
_cell.angle_beta   90.00
_cell.angle_gamma   90.00
#
_symmetry.space_group_name_H-M   'P 1'
#
loop_
_entity.id
_entity.type
_entity.pdbx_description
1 polymer ?
#
loop_
_entity_poly.entity_id
_entity_poly.type
_entity_poly.pdbx_seq_one_letter_code
_entity_poly.pdbx_strand_id
1 'polypeptide(L)' 'MAKSGMNPKTLQYLMGHSDIGVTLNTYTHLGAEDAKEELGKYAKMA' A
#
# COMPACT_ATOMS: atom_id res chain seq x y z
N MET A 1 -1.92 8.78 1.73
CA MET A 1 -2.99 8.08 0.95
C MET A 1 -2.81 6.59 1.04
N ALA A 2 -1.77 5.98 0.46
CA ALA A 2 -1.51 4.54 0.64
C ALA A 2 -1.17 4.17 2.10
N LYS A 3 -0.34 4.98 2.79
CA LYS A 3 -0.02 4.82 4.22
C LYS A 3 -1.19 4.94 5.20
N SER A 4 -2.36 5.37 4.73
CA SER A 4 -3.57 5.51 5.55
C SER A 4 -4.48 4.27 5.48
N GLY A 5 -4.00 3.17 4.89
CA GLY A 5 -4.79 1.94 4.72
C GLY A 5 -5.81 2.01 3.59
N MET A 6 -5.72 3.02 2.71
CA MET A 6 -6.61 3.14 1.56
C MET A 6 -6.34 2.01 0.56
N ASN A 7 -7.40 1.37 0.08
CA ASN A 7 -7.28 0.31 -0.93
C ASN A 7 -6.60 0.88 -2.21
N PRO A 8 -5.48 0.29 -2.67
CA PRO A 8 -4.73 0.80 -3.82
C PRO A 8 -5.52 0.76 -5.14
N LYS A 9 -6.56 -0.08 -5.27
CA LYS A 9 -7.49 -0.06 -6.42
C LYS A 9 -8.42 1.15 -6.41
N THR A 10 -8.87 1.59 -5.23
CA THR A 10 -9.66 2.82 -5.10
C THR A 10 -8.82 4.03 -5.50
N LEU A 11 -7.56 4.06 -5.07
CA LEU A 11 -6.63 5.10 -5.47
C LEU A 11 -6.34 5.02 -6.99
N GLN A 12 -6.13 3.82 -7.55
CA GLN A 12 -5.95 3.63 -8.99
C GLN A 12 -7.09 4.24 -9.81
N TYR A 13 -8.33 3.97 -9.41
CA TYR A 13 -9.52 4.46 -10.11
C TYR A 13 -9.62 5.99 -10.05
N LEU A 14 -9.44 6.58 -8.87
CA LEU A 14 -9.47 8.05 -8.69
C LEU A 14 -8.36 8.76 -9.48
N MET A 15 -7.19 8.14 -9.59
CA MET A 15 -6.04 8.69 -10.30
C MET A 15 -6.09 8.45 -11.81
N GLY A 16 -7.04 7.67 -12.31
CA GLY A 16 -7.18 7.38 -13.74
C GLY A 16 -6.03 6.53 -14.31
N HIS A 17 -5.30 5.81 -13.47
CA HIS A 17 -4.18 4.98 -13.91
C HIS A 17 -4.71 3.68 -14.54
N SER A 18 -4.47 3.49 -15.83
CA SER A 18 -4.82 2.25 -16.52
C SER A 18 -4.00 1.05 -16.02
N ASP A 19 -2.78 1.29 -15.55
CA ASP A 19 -1.90 0.28 -14.96
C ASP A 19 -1.76 0.46 -13.44
N ILE A 20 -1.83 -0.65 -12.69
CA ILE A 20 -1.74 -0.64 -11.23
C ILE A 20 -0.30 -0.41 -10.74
N GLY A 21 0.70 -0.77 -11.55
CA GLY A 21 2.11 -0.53 -11.27
C GLY A 21 2.43 0.96 -11.11
N VAL A 22 1.77 1.84 -11.88
CA VAL A 22 1.92 3.30 -11.72
C VAL A 22 1.45 3.75 -10.33
N THR A 23 0.28 3.31 -9.87
CA THR A 23 -0.24 3.67 -8.54
C THR A 23 0.65 3.12 -7.42
N LEU A 24 1.14 1.89 -7.55
CA LEU A 24 1.96 1.24 -6.54
C LEU A 24 3.38 1.83 -6.49
N ASN A 25 4.00 2.13 -7.62
CA ASN A 25 5.35 2.69 -7.62
C ASN A 25 5.40 4.14 -7.13
N THR A 26 4.35 4.93 -7.37
CA THR A 26 4.32 6.35 -6.97
C THR A 26 3.88 6.56 -5.52
N TYR A 27 3.01 5.71 -4.96
CA TYR A 27 2.40 5.98 -3.66
C TYR A 27 2.72 4.96 -2.56
N THR A 28 3.25 3.79 -2.90
CA THR A 28 3.76 2.81 -1.92
C THR A 28 5.29 2.89 -1.82
N HIS A 29 5.79 4.03 -1.32
CA HIS A 29 7.16 4.11 -0.80
C HIS A 29 7.24 3.42 0.56
N LEU A 30 7.03 2.10 0.57
CA LEU A 30 7.18 1.27 1.77
C LEU A 30 8.64 0.84 1.87
N GLY A 31 9.26 1.11 3.02
CA GLY A 31 10.59 0.66 3.36
C GLY A 31 10.57 -0.66 4.13
N ALA A 32 11.77 -1.16 4.48
CA ALA A 32 11.92 -2.38 5.27
C ALA A 32 11.24 -2.29 6.65
N GLU A 33 11.18 -1.09 7.24
CA GLU A 33 10.52 -0.85 8.53
C GLU A 33 9.00 -1.00 8.45
N ASP A 34 8.37 -0.49 7.38
CA ASP A 34 6.93 -0.63 7.15
C ASP A 34 6.56 -2.11 6.94
N ALA A 35 7.40 -2.88 6.24
CA ALA A 35 7.20 -4.33 6.06
C ALA A 35 7.31 -5.11 7.38
N LYS A 36 8.25 -4.73 8.25
CA LYS A 36 8.43 -5.34 9.57
C LYS A 36 7.24 -5.07 10.49
N GLU A 37 6.67 -3.86 10.45
CA GLU A 37 5.49 -3.52 11.22
C GLU A 37 4.27 -4.36 10.79
N GLU A 38 4.01 -4.47 9.47
CA GLU A 38 2.89 -5.27 8.97
C GLU A 38 3.02 -6.74 9.36
N LEU A 39 4.21 -7.34 9.20
CA LEU A 39 4.46 -8.71 9.65
C LEU A 39 4.23 -8.89 11.16
N GLY A 40 4.61 -7.89 11.96
CA GLY A 40 4.35 -7.89 13.40
C GLY A 40 2.86 -7.85 13.77
N LYS A 41 2.02 -7.18 12.98
CA LYS A 41 0.56 -7.18 13.15
C LYS A 41 -0.04 -8.56 12.88
N TYR A 42 0.39 -9.23 11.81
CA TYR A 42 -0.05 -10.60 11.52
C TYR A 42 0.41 -11.61 12.58
N ALA A 43 1.64 -11.48 13.08
CA ALA A 43 2.17 -12.36 14.12
C ALA A 43 1.47 -12.22 15.49
N LYS A 44 0.88 -11.06 15.80
CA LYS A 44 0.07 -10.84 17.01
C LYS A 44 -1.38 -11.31 16.88
N MET A 45 -1.83 -11.60 15.66
CA MET A 45 -3.21 -12.00 15.37
C MET A 45 -3.36 -13.54 15.27
N ALA A 46 -2.24 -14.26 15.35
CA ALA A 46 -2.16 -15.72 15.50
C ALA A 46 -1.98 -16.09 16.98
#